data_AF-A0A917N0X3-F1
#
_entry.id   AF-A0A917N0X3-F1
#
_cell.length_a   1.000
_cell.length_b   1.000
_cell.length_c   1.000
_cell.angle_alpha   90.00
_cell.angle_beta   90.00
_cell.angle_gamma   90.00
#
_symmetry.space_group_name_H-M   'P 1'
#
loop_
_entity.id
_entity.type
_entity.pdbx_description
1 polymer ?
#
loop_
_entity_poly.entity_id
_entity_poly.type
_entity_poly.pdbx_seq_one_letter_code
_entity_poly.pdbx_strand_id
1 'polypeptide(L)'
;MKSTNWKKNLSLCAIALLALQACNTKPSHKQEAKTKQDSTVKATSGAQYAPVNTWIDDFRNFRTAVYQKDIDKQKTYFDFPLNADTTQIWELVYDGAEEGKRPKTFPGTFTEADFVKHQSVIFTEAFTKSLLKEKSEKITQADGYTTPKINDGKDGYYMVASYDKAAKTLTLTLSYPGGIDEEGNYVSEGEYAIIYFFKVENNKYLKFEKVLFAG
;
A
#
# COMPACT_ATOMS: atom_id res chain seq x y z
N MET A 1 51.26 -16.67 28.48
CA MET A 1 50.75 -15.52 29.24
C MET A 1 49.22 -15.56 29.19
N LYS A 2 48.59 -15.63 30.37
CA LYS A 2 47.15 -15.47 30.70
C LYS A 2 46.13 -16.50 30.17
N SER A 3 45.81 -17.43 31.08
CA SER A 3 44.52 -18.11 31.23
C SER A 3 43.46 -17.19 31.86
N THR A 4 42.17 -17.45 31.64
CA THR A 4 41.03 -17.36 32.61
C THR A 4 39.69 -17.54 31.85
N ASN A 5 38.97 -18.66 32.04
CA ASN A 5 37.92 -18.93 33.05
C ASN A 5 36.50 -18.47 32.64
N TRP A 6 35.70 -19.41 32.12
CA TRP A 6 34.25 -19.26 31.95
C TRP A 6 33.55 -19.89 33.16
N LYS A 7 32.98 -19.05 34.05
CA LYS A 7 32.14 -19.53 35.16
C LYS A 7 30.69 -19.66 34.69
N LYS A 8 30.13 -20.84 34.96
CA LYS A 8 28.69 -21.14 34.96
C LYS A 8 28.06 -20.44 36.16
N ASN A 9 26.92 -19.76 35.98
CA ASN A 9 26.03 -19.39 37.07
C ASN A 9 24.62 -19.86 36.74
N LEU A 10 24.25 -20.93 37.44
CA LEU A 10 22.91 -21.45 37.64
C LEU A 10 22.30 -20.64 38.79
N SER A 11 21.10 -20.06 38.63
CA SER A 11 20.30 -19.63 39.78
C SER A 11 18.82 -19.82 39.46
N LEU A 12 18.21 -20.75 40.19
CA LEU A 12 16.81 -21.11 40.18
C LEU A 12 16.01 -20.25 41.18
N CYS A 13 14.71 -20.15 40.88
CA CYS A 13 13.56 -20.01 41.78
C CYS A 13 13.21 -18.65 42.42
N ALA A 14 12.05 -18.13 42.03
CA ALA A 14 10.87 -17.91 42.90
C ALA A 14 9.67 -17.54 42.00
N ILE A 15 8.77 -18.49 41.67
CA ILE A 15 7.44 -18.69 42.30
C ILE A 15 6.67 -17.38 42.54
N ALA A 16 5.67 -17.12 41.70
CA ALA A 16 4.52 -16.29 42.02
C ALA A 16 3.25 -17.10 41.73
N LEU A 17 2.54 -17.45 42.79
CA LEU A 17 1.26 -18.16 42.81
C LEU A 17 0.11 -17.15 42.85
N LEU A 18 -0.93 -17.46 42.07
CA LEU A 18 -2.35 -17.21 42.30
C LEU A 18 -2.89 -15.77 42.23
N ALA A 19 -3.74 -15.53 41.21
CA ALA A 19 -5.14 -15.22 41.46
C ALA A 19 -5.99 -15.63 40.25
N LEU A 20 -6.74 -16.74 40.42
CA LEU A 20 -7.89 -17.08 39.62
C LEU A 20 -9.04 -16.16 40.02
N GLN A 21 -9.67 -15.47 39.06
CA GLN A 21 -11.08 -15.11 39.17
C GLN A 21 -11.81 -15.61 37.92
N ALA A 22 -12.48 -16.75 38.12
CA ALA A 22 -13.46 -17.28 37.21
C ALA A 22 -14.82 -16.61 37.47
N CYS A 23 -15.55 -16.42 36.36
CA CYS A 23 -17.01 -16.50 36.25
C CYS A 23 -17.87 -15.76 37.28
N ASN A 24 -18.37 -14.59 36.90
CA ASN A 24 -19.72 -14.20 37.30
C ASN A 24 -20.61 -14.22 36.05
N THR A 25 -21.50 -15.21 35.95
CA THR A 25 -22.75 -15.07 35.16
C THR A 25 -23.71 -16.24 35.40
N LYS A 26 -24.93 -15.85 35.83
CA LYS A 26 -26.29 -16.36 35.50
C LYS A 26 -27.16 -16.62 36.75
N PRO A 27 -28.52 -16.63 36.67
CA PRO A 27 -29.41 -16.16 35.59
C PRO A 27 -30.70 -15.40 36.02
N SER A 28 -31.34 -14.79 35.02
CA SER A 28 -32.80 -14.72 34.75
C SER A 28 -33.74 -13.90 35.65
N HIS A 29 -34.33 -12.87 35.04
CA HIS A 29 -35.79 -12.75 34.97
C HIS A 29 -36.25 -12.24 33.58
N LYS A 30 -37.06 -13.07 32.90
CA LYS A 30 -38.30 -12.80 32.11
C LYS A 30 -38.69 -11.33 31.87
N GLN A 31 -39.33 -10.90 30.78
CA GLN A 31 -39.79 -11.42 29.48
C GLN A 31 -40.35 -10.18 28.73
N GLU A 32 -40.28 -10.20 27.38
CA GLU A 32 -41.26 -9.61 26.41
C GLU A 32 -41.52 -8.07 26.42
N ALA A 33 -41.70 -7.33 25.32
CA ALA A 33 -41.95 -7.64 23.91
C ALA A 33 -41.65 -6.43 22.99
N LYS A 34 -41.29 -6.76 21.73
CA LYS A 34 -41.60 -6.11 20.43
C LYS A 34 -41.36 -4.59 20.27
N THR A 35 -40.55 -4.24 19.25
CA THR A 35 -41.03 -3.66 17.98
C THR A 35 -39.91 -3.65 16.93
N LYS A 36 -40.31 -3.85 15.67
CA LYS A 36 -39.52 -3.93 14.43
C LYS A 36 -38.61 -2.72 14.22
N GLN A 37 -37.37 -2.96 13.80
CA GLN A 37 -36.82 -2.25 12.65
C GLN A 37 -35.75 -3.08 11.96
N ASP A 38 -35.92 -3.16 10.64
CA ASP A 38 -34.98 -3.69 9.67
C ASP A 38 -33.58 -3.10 9.89
N SER A 39 -32.56 -3.96 9.88
CA SER A 39 -31.17 -3.53 9.86
C SER A 39 -30.38 -4.55 9.05
N THR A 40 -30.67 -4.54 7.75
CA THR A 40 -29.65 -4.84 6.76
C THR A 40 -28.61 -3.72 6.79
N VAL A 41 -27.62 -3.80 7.68
CA VAL A 41 -26.30 -3.23 7.41
C VAL A 41 -25.27 -4.15 8.05
N LYS A 42 -24.66 -5.00 7.22
CA LYS A 42 -23.36 -5.58 7.52
C LYS A 42 -22.39 -4.41 7.59
N ALA A 43 -22.18 -3.87 8.79
CA ALA A 43 -21.14 -2.89 9.03
C ALA A 43 -19.81 -3.62 8.81
N THR A 44 -19.25 -3.49 7.60
CA THR A 44 -17.84 -3.72 7.38
C THR A 44 -17.13 -2.81 8.37
N SER A 45 -16.38 -3.38 9.32
CA SER A 45 -15.58 -2.62 10.28
C SER A 45 -14.70 -1.65 9.50
N GLY A 46 -15.09 -0.37 9.49
CA GLY A 46 -14.44 0.66 8.69
C GLY A 46 -12.97 0.77 9.11
N ALA A 47 -12.10 0.85 8.12
CA ALA A 47 -10.71 1.21 8.29
C ALA A 47 -10.59 2.44 9.23
N GLN A 48 -9.94 2.28 10.38
CA GLN A 48 -9.67 3.43 11.24
C GLN A 48 -8.37 4.10 10.77
N TYR A 49 -8.50 5.27 10.14
CA TYR A 49 -7.36 6.07 9.70
C TYR A 49 -6.81 6.93 10.83
N ALA A 50 -5.49 7.06 10.90
CA ALA A 50 -4.84 7.90 11.90
C ALA A 50 -5.02 9.39 11.55
N PRO A 51 -5.02 10.29 12.54
CA PRO A 51 -4.99 11.73 12.29
C PRO A 51 -3.78 12.13 11.42
N VAL A 52 -4.02 13.03 10.46
CA VAL A 52 -2.98 13.51 9.52
C VAL A 52 -2.38 14.81 10.04
N ASN A 53 -1.12 14.75 10.50
CA ASN A 53 -0.35 15.94 10.88
C ASN A 53 0.71 16.30 9.84
N THR A 54 1.19 15.30 9.10
CA THR A 54 2.21 15.41 8.06
C THR A 54 1.85 14.54 6.86
N TRP A 55 2.47 14.81 5.72
CA TRP A 55 2.30 13.97 4.53
C TRP A 55 2.77 12.52 4.73
N ILE A 56 3.67 12.26 5.68
CA ILE A 56 4.06 10.90 6.07
C ILE A 56 2.92 10.17 6.78
N ASP A 57 2.12 10.88 7.59
CA ASP A 57 0.92 10.29 8.19
C ASP A 57 -0.13 9.99 7.12
N ASP A 58 -0.31 10.91 6.17
CA ASP A 58 -1.23 10.69 5.06
C ASP A 58 -0.77 9.58 4.11
N PHE A 59 0.54 9.43 3.89
CA PHE A 59 1.12 8.30 3.17
C PHE A 59 0.81 6.96 3.85
N ARG A 60 0.91 6.90 5.18
CA ARG A 60 0.52 5.69 5.94
C ARG A 60 -0.95 5.38 5.78
N ASN A 61 -1.81 6.40 5.79
CA ASN A 61 -3.25 6.25 5.53
C ASN A 61 -3.52 5.79 4.10
N PHE A 62 -2.83 6.36 3.10
CA PHE A 62 -2.90 5.94 1.70
C PHE A 62 -2.55 4.46 1.55
N ARG A 63 -1.43 4.04 2.15
CA ARG A 63 -1.01 2.64 2.17
C ARG A 63 -2.08 1.72 2.76
N THR A 64 -2.70 2.11 3.87
CA THR A 64 -3.80 1.36 4.48
C THR A 64 -5.01 1.29 3.55
N ALA A 65 -5.38 2.40 2.93
CA ALA A 65 -6.52 2.48 2.01
C ALA A 65 -6.34 1.59 0.78
N VAL A 66 -5.13 1.59 0.19
CA VAL A 66 -4.76 0.70 -0.91
C VAL A 66 -4.85 -0.76 -0.47
N TYR A 67 -4.22 -1.11 0.65
CA TYR A 67 -4.20 -2.49 1.16
C TYR A 67 -5.60 -3.04 1.47
N GLN A 68 -6.45 -2.23 2.09
CA GLN A 68 -7.80 -2.61 2.49
C GLN A 68 -8.82 -2.49 1.35
N LYS A 69 -8.40 -2.02 0.18
CA LYS A 69 -9.26 -1.74 -0.98
C LYS A 69 -10.41 -0.78 -0.62
N ASP A 70 -10.15 0.18 0.27
CA ASP A 70 -11.10 1.22 0.66
C ASP A 70 -11.17 2.27 -0.45
N ILE A 71 -12.06 2.03 -1.41
CA ILE A 71 -12.23 2.88 -2.60
C ILE A 71 -12.60 4.30 -2.19
N ASP A 72 -13.47 4.48 -1.20
CA ASP A 72 -13.90 5.81 -0.76
C ASP A 72 -12.74 6.62 -0.20
N LYS A 73 -11.89 6.00 0.62
CA LYS A 73 -10.67 6.67 1.08
C LYS A 73 -9.68 6.90 -0.07
N GLN A 74 -9.47 5.91 -0.95
CA GLN A 74 -8.53 6.05 -2.06
C GLN A 74 -8.87 7.23 -2.97
N LYS A 75 -10.16 7.45 -3.26
CA LYS A 75 -10.61 8.59 -4.08
C LYS A 75 -10.19 9.95 -3.52
N THR A 76 -10.03 10.08 -2.20
CA THR A 76 -9.63 11.37 -1.59
C THR A 76 -8.22 11.82 -2.00
N TYR A 77 -7.40 10.89 -2.48
CA TYR A 77 -6.07 11.15 -3.00
C TYR A 77 -6.07 11.63 -4.46
N PHE A 78 -7.22 11.73 -5.12
CA PHE A 78 -7.32 12.17 -6.52
C PHE A 78 -8.16 13.44 -6.60
N ASP A 79 -7.84 14.29 -7.58
CA ASP A 79 -8.65 15.45 -7.94
C ASP A 79 -9.31 15.16 -9.29
N PHE A 80 -10.47 14.50 -9.23
CA PHE A 80 -11.20 14.12 -10.44
C PHE A 80 -11.92 15.30 -11.11
N PRO A 81 -12.09 15.28 -12.44
CA PRO A 81 -11.47 14.33 -13.36
C PRO A 81 -9.98 14.63 -13.59
N LEU A 82 -9.18 13.60 -13.78
CA LEU A 82 -7.78 13.78 -14.19
C LEU A 82 -7.74 14.16 -15.67
N ASN A 83 -6.80 15.03 -16.05
CA ASN A 83 -6.44 15.21 -17.45
C ASN A 83 -5.65 13.98 -17.92
N ALA A 84 -6.26 13.15 -18.77
CA ALA A 84 -5.66 11.91 -19.22
C ALA A 84 -4.55 12.14 -20.26
N ASP A 85 -4.43 13.33 -20.84
CA ASP A 85 -3.36 13.65 -21.79
C ASP A 85 -2.01 13.91 -21.10
N THR A 86 -2.02 14.18 -19.79
CA THR A 86 -0.80 14.47 -19.00
C THR A 86 -0.33 13.28 -18.15
N THR A 87 -0.96 12.13 -18.30
CA THR A 87 -0.72 10.91 -17.51
C THR A 87 -0.99 9.67 -18.36
N GLN A 88 -0.27 8.58 -18.15
CA GLN A 88 -0.50 7.32 -18.88
C GLN A 88 -1.54 6.44 -18.17
N ILE A 89 -2.57 7.06 -17.57
CA ILE A 89 -3.54 6.35 -16.72
C ILE A 89 -4.37 5.34 -17.51
N TRP A 90 -4.76 5.67 -18.75
CA TRP A 90 -5.47 4.72 -19.60
C TRP A 90 -4.57 3.58 -20.04
N GLU A 91 -3.30 3.84 -20.31
CA GLU A 91 -2.36 2.77 -20.64
C GLU A 91 -2.14 1.84 -19.46
N LEU A 92 -2.09 2.37 -18.23
CA LEU A 92 -2.08 1.54 -17.02
C LEU A 92 -3.31 0.63 -16.92
N VAL A 93 -4.50 1.17 -17.19
CA VAL A 93 -5.75 0.39 -17.13
C VAL A 93 -5.76 -0.77 -18.14
N TYR A 94 -5.10 -0.61 -19.28
CA TYR A 94 -5.11 -1.58 -20.37
C TYR A 94 -3.79 -2.32 -20.58
N ASP A 95 -2.79 -2.12 -19.72
CA ASP A 95 -1.42 -2.67 -19.87
C ASP A 95 -1.42 -4.18 -20.12
N GLY A 96 -2.20 -4.93 -19.35
CA GLY A 96 -2.38 -6.39 -19.50
C GLY A 96 -3.56 -6.83 -20.36
N ALA A 97 -4.24 -5.90 -21.04
CA ALA A 97 -5.36 -6.26 -21.90
C ALA A 97 -4.89 -6.77 -23.26
N GLU A 98 -5.53 -7.84 -23.77
CA GLU A 98 -5.34 -8.28 -25.15
C GLU A 98 -5.57 -7.11 -26.12
N GLU A 99 -4.76 -7.02 -27.18
CA GLU A 99 -4.78 -5.90 -28.12
C GLU A 99 -6.19 -5.64 -28.70
N GLY A 100 -6.93 -6.71 -29.04
CA GLY A 100 -8.30 -6.61 -29.54
C GLY A 100 -9.35 -6.15 -28.50
N LYS A 101 -9.00 -6.10 -27.22
CA LYS A 101 -9.84 -5.62 -26.11
C LYS A 101 -9.53 -4.17 -25.72
N ARG A 102 -8.47 -3.57 -26.28
CA ARG A 102 -8.14 -2.15 -26.04
C ARG A 102 -9.08 -1.26 -26.85
N PRO A 103 -9.60 -0.16 -26.26
CA PRO A 103 -10.29 0.87 -27.01
C PRO A 103 -9.40 1.44 -28.12
N LYS A 104 -9.98 1.76 -29.29
CA LYS A 104 -9.25 2.43 -30.39
C LYS A 104 -8.87 3.88 -30.04
N THR A 105 -9.63 4.49 -29.14
CA THR A 105 -9.42 5.85 -28.66
C THR A 105 -9.75 5.91 -27.18
N PHE A 106 -8.97 6.66 -26.43
CA PHE A 106 -9.23 6.92 -25.01
C PHE A 106 -9.88 8.29 -24.81
N PRO A 107 -10.74 8.46 -23.79
CA PRO A 107 -11.21 9.77 -23.38
C PRO A 107 -10.04 10.65 -22.89
N GLY A 108 -10.07 11.95 -23.19
CA GLY A 108 -9.06 12.91 -22.69
C GLY A 108 -9.13 13.18 -21.18
N THR A 109 -10.09 12.58 -20.48
CA THR A 109 -10.23 12.68 -19.03
C THR A 109 -10.41 11.30 -18.39
N PHE A 110 -10.00 11.18 -17.13
CA PHE A 110 -10.23 9.99 -16.30
C PHE A 110 -11.07 10.38 -15.09
N THR A 111 -12.31 9.90 -15.03
CA THR A 111 -13.30 10.34 -14.04
C THR A 111 -13.26 9.51 -12.75
N GLU A 112 -13.98 9.96 -11.72
CA GLU A 112 -14.17 9.17 -10.49
C GLU A 112 -14.83 7.80 -10.80
N ALA A 113 -15.78 7.75 -11.73
CA ALA A 113 -16.44 6.50 -12.11
C ALA A 113 -15.46 5.53 -12.79
N ASP A 114 -14.54 6.05 -13.61
CA ASP A 114 -13.48 5.26 -14.22
C ASP A 114 -12.52 4.71 -13.16
N PHE A 115 -12.17 5.52 -12.16
CA PHE A 115 -11.37 5.08 -11.02
C PHE A 115 -12.04 3.91 -10.29
N VAL A 116 -13.31 4.05 -9.91
CA VAL A 116 -14.06 2.99 -9.22
C VAL A 116 -14.08 1.70 -10.03
N LYS A 117 -14.24 1.81 -11.36
CA LYS A 117 -14.27 0.66 -12.27
C LYS A 117 -12.91 -0.02 -12.41
N HIS A 118 -11.81 0.74 -12.39
CA HIS A 118 -10.47 0.27 -12.73
C HIS A 118 -9.47 0.25 -11.57
N GLN A 119 -9.92 0.52 -10.34
CA GLN A 119 -9.09 0.65 -9.13
C GLN A 119 -8.09 -0.49 -8.95
N SER A 120 -8.52 -1.74 -9.18
CA SER A 120 -7.68 -2.92 -8.95
C SER A 120 -6.52 -3.04 -9.95
N VAL A 121 -6.63 -2.40 -11.11
CA VAL A 121 -5.56 -2.33 -12.12
C VAL A 121 -4.63 -1.15 -11.83
N ILE A 122 -5.19 -0.03 -11.35
CA ILE A 122 -4.38 1.13 -10.94
C ILE A 122 -3.47 0.77 -9.77
N PHE A 123 -4.01 0.04 -8.78
CA PHE A 123 -3.26 -0.48 -7.64
C PHE A 123 -3.20 -2.00 -7.68
N THR A 124 -2.28 -2.51 -8.51
CA THR A 124 -2.05 -3.94 -8.68
C THR A 124 -1.65 -4.62 -7.36
N GLU A 125 -1.69 -5.96 -7.36
CA GLU A 125 -1.19 -6.74 -6.23
C GLU A 125 0.30 -6.48 -5.97
N ALA A 126 1.12 -6.36 -7.03
CA ALA A 126 2.54 -6.04 -6.93
C ALA A 126 2.79 -4.65 -6.31
N PHE A 127 2.02 -3.65 -6.75
CA PHE A 127 2.03 -2.31 -6.15
C PHE A 127 1.70 -2.39 -4.66
N THR A 128 0.60 -3.05 -4.32
CA THR A 128 0.11 -3.17 -2.95
C THR A 128 1.12 -3.89 -2.04
N LYS A 129 1.66 -5.02 -2.49
CA LYS A 129 2.66 -5.80 -1.75
C LYS A 129 3.94 -5.01 -1.51
N SER A 130 4.41 -4.28 -2.51
CA SER A 130 5.60 -3.43 -2.38
C SER A 130 5.37 -2.24 -1.45
N LEU A 131 4.23 -1.56 -1.60
CA LEU A 131 3.84 -0.44 -0.74
C LEU A 131 3.77 -0.83 0.74
N LEU A 132 3.38 -2.08 1.06
CA LEU A 132 3.41 -2.61 2.43
C LEU A 132 4.82 -2.81 3.00
N LYS A 133 5.83 -2.96 2.15
CA LYS A 133 7.24 -3.10 2.56
C LYS A 133 7.96 -1.75 2.75
N GLU A 134 7.31 -0.65 2.36
CA GLU A 134 7.82 0.70 2.53
C GLU A 134 8.05 1.07 4.00
N LYS A 135 9.17 1.75 4.25
CA LYS A 135 9.53 2.30 5.55
C LYS A 135 9.39 3.81 5.49
N SER A 136 8.22 4.32 5.87
CA SER A 136 7.85 5.73 5.68
C SER A 136 8.89 6.71 6.26
N GLU A 137 9.51 6.36 7.39
CA GLU A 137 10.57 7.14 8.03
C GLU A 137 11.85 7.28 7.19
N LYS A 138 12.06 6.41 6.19
CA LYS A 138 13.24 6.41 5.32
C LYS A 138 13.03 7.16 4.00
N ILE A 139 11.78 7.38 3.58
CA ILE A 139 11.46 8.01 2.27
C ILE A 139 12.06 9.42 2.12
N THR A 140 12.28 10.12 3.24
CA THR A 140 12.85 11.49 3.25
C THR A 140 14.37 11.55 3.19
N GLN A 141 15.05 10.41 3.16
CA GLN A 141 16.50 10.30 3.00
C GLN A 141 16.90 10.62 1.55
N ALA A 142 18.16 10.99 1.31
CA ALA A 142 18.60 11.55 0.03
C ALA A 142 18.39 10.60 -1.17
N ASP A 143 18.48 9.30 -0.91
CA ASP A 143 18.31 8.18 -1.83
C ASP A 143 16.91 7.55 -1.77
N GLY A 144 16.02 8.06 -0.90
CA GLY A 144 14.72 7.48 -0.66
C GLY A 144 14.77 6.13 0.05
N TYR A 145 13.84 5.24 -0.26
CA TYR A 145 13.83 3.87 0.23
C TYR A 145 13.51 2.89 -0.89
N THR A 146 14.28 1.82 -0.96
CA THR A 146 14.03 0.70 -1.87
C THR A 146 13.54 -0.49 -1.05
N THR A 147 12.40 -1.07 -1.44
CA THR A 147 11.89 -2.29 -0.80
C THR A 147 12.78 -3.48 -1.14
N PRO A 148 12.85 -4.50 -0.27
CA PRO A 148 13.38 -5.79 -0.69
C PRO A 148 12.64 -6.30 -1.94
N LYS A 149 13.37 -6.96 -2.86
CA LYS A 149 12.76 -7.63 -4.01
C LYS A 149 11.77 -8.69 -3.53
N ILE A 150 10.57 -8.66 -4.10
CA ILE A 150 9.50 -9.63 -3.88
C ILE A 150 9.46 -10.52 -5.11
N ASN A 151 9.64 -11.82 -4.92
CA ASN A 151 9.53 -12.80 -6.00
C ASN A 151 8.15 -13.45 -5.93
N ASP A 152 7.34 -13.27 -6.97
CA ASP A 152 5.97 -13.78 -7.04
C ASP A 152 5.73 -14.36 -8.43
N GLY A 153 6.09 -15.63 -8.60
CA GLY A 153 6.16 -16.27 -9.91
C GLY A 153 7.53 -16.13 -10.57
N LYS A 154 7.55 -15.94 -11.90
CA LYS A 154 8.79 -15.88 -12.70
C LYS A 154 9.51 -14.53 -12.58
N ASP A 155 8.74 -13.45 -12.40
CA ASP A 155 9.28 -12.10 -12.34
C ASP A 155 9.21 -11.58 -10.91
N GLY A 156 10.33 -11.07 -10.42
CA GLY A 156 10.35 -10.36 -9.14
C GLY A 156 10.17 -8.87 -9.37
N TYR A 157 9.70 -8.14 -8.36
CA TYR A 157 9.50 -6.70 -8.41
C TYR A 157 9.93 -6.03 -7.09
N TYR A 158 10.17 -4.73 -7.14
CA TYR A 158 10.44 -3.90 -5.97
C TYR A 158 9.94 -2.48 -6.18
N MET A 159 9.73 -1.73 -5.10
CA MET A 159 9.38 -0.32 -5.16
C MET A 159 10.53 0.55 -4.66
N VAL A 160 10.74 1.67 -5.35
CA VAL A 160 11.58 2.77 -4.88
C VAL A 160 10.66 3.94 -4.54
N ALA A 161 10.64 4.37 -3.29
CA ALA A 161 9.95 5.56 -2.83
C ALA A 161 10.95 6.69 -2.59
N SER A 162 10.73 7.84 -3.22
CA SER A 162 11.59 9.03 -3.05
C SER A 162 10.76 10.29 -2.90
N TYR A 163 11.27 11.25 -2.12
CA TYR A 163 10.62 12.54 -1.93
C TYR A 163 11.52 13.69 -2.37
N ASP A 164 11.10 14.39 -3.42
CA ASP A 164 11.71 15.64 -3.83
C ASP A 164 11.14 16.79 -2.98
N LYS A 165 11.98 17.36 -2.12
CA LYS A 165 11.61 18.48 -1.23
C LYS A 165 11.34 19.78 -1.99
N ALA A 166 12.05 20.03 -3.09
CA ALA A 166 11.90 21.26 -3.87
C ALA A 166 10.62 21.22 -4.70
N ALA A 167 10.36 20.09 -5.38
CA ALA A 167 9.16 19.89 -6.16
C ALA A 167 7.92 19.53 -5.31
N LYS A 168 8.14 19.19 -4.03
CA LYS A 168 7.15 18.63 -3.10
C LYS A 168 6.42 17.44 -3.69
N THR A 169 7.18 16.52 -4.28
CA THR A 169 6.64 15.35 -4.97
C THR A 169 7.15 14.08 -4.32
N LEU A 170 6.22 13.21 -3.92
CA LEU A 170 6.49 11.82 -3.61
C LEU A 170 6.39 11.00 -4.89
N THR A 171 7.43 10.24 -5.21
CA THR A 171 7.45 9.32 -6.33
C THR A 171 7.54 7.90 -5.80
N LEU A 172 6.65 7.03 -6.31
CA LEU A 172 6.64 5.60 -6.04
C LEU A 172 6.90 4.86 -7.36
N THR A 173 8.09 4.32 -7.53
CA THR A 173 8.51 3.60 -8.74
C THR A 173 8.43 2.10 -8.49
N LEU A 174 7.41 1.43 -9.03
CA LEU A 174 7.32 -0.02 -9.05
C LEU A 174 8.15 -0.55 -10.23
N SER A 175 9.25 -1.20 -9.93
CA SER A 175 10.22 -1.71 -10.93
C SER A 175 10.08 -3.21 -11.10
N TYR A 176 10.06 -3.63 -12.37
CA TYR A 176 10.14 -5.01 -12.81
C TYR A 176 11.53 -5.20 -13.45
N PRO A 177 12.52 -5.67 -12.67
CA PRO A 177 13.85 -5.93 -13.19
C PRO A 177 13.84 -7.02 -14.25
N GLY A 178 14.85 -6.96 -15.11
CA GLY A 178 15.00 -7.86 -16.24
C GLY A 178 15.35 -9.27 -15.80
N GLY A 179 15.58 -10.11 -16.80
CA GLY A 179 15.89 -11.51 -16.60
C GLY A 179 17.32 -11.77 -16.15
N ILE A 180 17.56 -13.05 -15.88
CA ILE A 180 18.88 -13.65 -15.88
C ILE A 180 18.91 -14.62 -17.08
N ASP A 181 19.95 -14.57 -17.91
CA ASP A 181 20.13 -15.49 -19.04
C ASP A 181 20.56 -16.91 -18.60
N GLU A 182 20.74 -17.81 -19.56
CA GLU A 182 21.12 -19.21 -19.29
C GLU A 182 22.51 -19.31 -18.63
N GLU A 183 23.37 -18.31 -18.86
CA GLU A 183 24.72 -18.18 -18.32
C GLU A 183 24.78 -17.51 -16.93
N GLY A 184 23.64 -17.04 -16.41
CA GLY A 184 23.57 -16.38 -15.11
C GLY A 184 23.87 -14.87 -15.14
N ASN A 185 24.00 -14.26 -16.32
CA ASN A 185 24.15 -12.82 -16.47
C ASN A 185 22.80 -12.13 -16.46
N TYR A 186 22.79 -10.93 -15.89
CA TYR A 186 21.61 -10.09 -15.96
C TYR A 186 21.40 -9.56 -17.39
N VAL A 187 20.15 -9.65 -17.85
CA VAL A 187 19.69 -9.09 -19.11
C VAL A 187 18.59 -8.07 -18.84
N SER A 188 18.72 -6.88 -19.41
CA SER A 188 17.73 -5.80 -19.22
C SER A 188 16.48 -5.99 -20.08
N GLU A 189 16.42 -7.03 -20.91
CA GLU A 189 15.25 -7.32 -21.73
C GLU A 189 14.03 -7.57 -20.82
N GLY A 190 12.93 -6.89 -21.10
CA GLY A 190 11.72 -6.94 -20.31
C GLY A 190 11.75 -6.06 -19.06
N GLU A 191 12.76 -5.20 -18.87
CA GLU A 191 12.70 -4.19 -17.82
C GLU A 191 11.68 -3.12 -18.11
N TYR A 192 10.87 -2.85 -17.09
CA TYR A 192 10.00 -1.70 -17.08
C TYR A 192 9.67 -1.28 -15.65
N ALA A 193 9.13 -0.08 -15.52
CA ALA A 193 8.66 0.47 -14.27
C ALA A 193 7.37 1.26 -14.48
N ILE A 194 6.52 1.20 -13.46
CA ILE A 194 5.32 2.02 -13.34
C ILE A 194 5.59 3.04 -12.22
N ILE A 195 5.52 4.32 -12.57
CA ILE A 195 5.94 5.43 -11.72
C ILE A 195 4.74 6.27 -11.35
N TYR A 196 4.38 6.27 -10.08
CA TYR A 196 3.26 7.04 -9.53
C TYR A 196 3.80 8.31 -8.88
N PHE A 197 3.23 9.46 -9.25
CA PHE A 197 3.60 10.77 -8.73
C PHE A 197 2.48 11.31 -7.85
N PHE A 198 2.84 11.75 -6.65
CA PHE A 198 1.95 12.43 -5.73
C PHE A 198 2.52 13.79 -5.36
N LYS A 199 1.74 14.85 -5.51
CA LYS A 199 2.03 16.15 -4.92
C LYS A 199 1.73 16.13 -3.43
N VAL A 200 2.60 16.78 -2.67
CA VAL A 200 2.41 17.05 -1.25
C VAL A 200 1.87 18.46 -1.07
N GLU A 201 0.59 18.56 -0.77
CA GLU A 201 -0.09 19.82 -0.54
C GLU A 201 -0.05 20.22 0.93
N ASN A 202 0.23 21.50 1.19
CA ASN A 202 0.27 22.07 2.54
C ASN A 202 1.17 21.29 3.52
N ASN A 203 2.18 20.58 3.01
CA ASN A 203 3.05 19.65 3.74
C ASN A 203 2.31 18.50 4.47
N LYS A 204 1.04 18.25 4.12
CA LYS A 204 0.14 17.35 4.85
C LYS A 204 -0.54 16.30 3.99
N TYR A 205 -1.02 16.67 2.81
CA TYR A 205 -1.91 15.80 2.05
C TYR A 205 -1.27 15.35 0.76
N LEU A 206 -1.43 14.07 0.44
CA LEU A 206 -1.03 13.51 -0.85
C LEU A 206 -2.15 13.72 -1.87
N LYS A 207 -1.77 14.17 -3.06
CA LYS A 207 -2.62 14.24 -4.23
C LYS A 207 -1.94 13.58 -5.41
N PHE A 208 -2.57 12.55 -5.96
CA PHE A 208 -2.14 11.89 -7.18
C PHE A 208 -2.08 12.92 -8.30
N GLU A 209 -0.92 12.99 -8.94
CA GLU A 209 -0.66 13.91 -10.05
C GLU A 209 -0.73 13.17 -11.38
N LYS A 210 0.03 12.07 -11.50
CA LYS A 210 0.12 11.28 -12.73
C LYS A 210 0.75 9.92 -12.48
N VAL A 211 0.60 9.04 -13.45
CA VAL A 211 1.35 7.79 -13.59
C VAL A 211 2.06 7.78 -14.93
N LEU A 212 3.28 7.26 -14.96
CA LEU A 212 4.09 7.10 -16.16
C LEU A 212 4.71 5.71 -16.21
N PHE A 213 5.03 5.25 -17.41
CA PHE A 213 5.82 4.06 -17.68
C PHE A 213 7.25 4.46 -18.06
N ALA A 214 8.21 3.63 -17.68
CA ALA A 214 9.61 3.70 -18.12
C ALA A 214 10.10 2.28 -18.44
N GLY A 215 10.96 2.13 -19.44
CA GLY A 215 11.43 0.83 -19.93
C GLY A 215 11.97 0.96 -21.33
#